data_AF-A0A494J8W9-F1
#
_entry.id   AF-A0A494J8W9-F1
#
_cell.length_a   1.000
_cell.length_b   1.000
_cell.length_c   1.000
_cell.angle_alpha   90.00
_cell.angle_beta   90.00
_cell.angle_gamma   90.00
#
_symmetry.space_group_name_H-M   'P 1'
#
loop_
_entity.id
_entity.type
_entity.pdbx_description
1 polymer ?
#
loop_
_entity_poly.entity_id
_entity_poly.type
_entity_poly.pdbx_seq_one_letter_code
_entity_poly.pdbx_strand_id
1 'polypeptide(L)' 'MINKDKYKWNKYWWLGLLGFVGIYELPVVIDVFKNNEPKWKIIELLWLLWFSYFIPEKKKKE' A
#
# COMPACT_ATOMS: atom_id res chain seq x y z
N MET A 1 0.58 -33.40 11.50
CA MET A 1 -0.09 -32.53 10.50
C MET A 1 0.45 -31.11 10.65
N ILE A 2 1.23 -30.62 9.68
CA ILE A 2 1.73 -29.24 9.69
C ILE A 2 0.54 -28.33 9.38
N ASN A 3 0.08 -27.60 10.40
CA ASN A 3 -1.04 -26.67 10.28
C ASN A 3 -0.59 -25.50 9.39
N LYS A 4 -0.93 -25.57 8.09
CA LYS A 4 -0.27 -24.79 7.03
C LYS A 4 -0.75 -23.35 6.91
N ASP A 5 -1.91 -23.01 7.46
CA ASP A 5 -2.52 -21.71 7.22
C ASP A 5 -2.43 -20.79 8.44
N LYS A 6 -1.21 -20.33 8.76
CA LYS A 6 -0.97 -19.32 9.80
C LYS A 6 -1.42 -17.90 9.38
N TYR A 7 -1.64 -17.67 8.09
CA TYR A 7 -1.95 -16.36 7.52
C TYR A 7 -3.27 -16.42 6.76
N LYS A 8 -4.06 -15.35 6.85
CA LYS A 8 -5.29 -15.17 6.08
C LYS A 8 -5.24 -13.80 5.44
N TRP A 9 -5.51 -13.75 4.14
CA TRP A 9 -5.67 -12.49 3.46
C TRP A 9 -6.90 -11.75 4.00
N ASN A 10 -6.74 -10.45 4.26
CA ASN A 10 -7.84 -9.60 4.68
C ASN A 10 -8.89 -9.54 3.55
N LYS A 11 -10.18 -9.41 3.89
CA LYS A 11 -11.27 -9.23 2.91
C LYS A 11 -10.99 -8.06 1.96
N TYR A 12 -10.24 -7.08 2.43
CA TYR A 12 -9.85 -5.90 1.70
C TYR A 12 -8.43 -5.97 1.13
N TRP A 13 -7.87 -7.17 0.88
CA TRP A 13 -6.52 -7.31 0.30
C TRP A 13 -6.34 -6.50 -0.97
N TRP A 14 -7.43 -6.33 -1.73
CA TRP A 14 -7.44 -5.69 -3.04
C TRP A 14 -7.19 -4.18 -2.93
N LEU A 15 -7.40 -3.58 -1.76
CA LEU A 15 -6.94 -2.21 -1.47
C LEU A 15 -5.41 -2.13 -1.54
N GLY A 16 -4.71 -3.23 -1.25
CA GLY A 16 -3.27 -3.34 -1.51
C GLY A 16 -2.87 -3.02 -2.95
N LEU A 17 -3.72 -3.35 -3.93
CA LEU A 17 -3.48 -3.03 -5.35
C LEU A 17 -3.61 -1.53 -5.62
N LEU A 18 -4.45 -0.82 -4.87
CA LEU A 18 -4.52 0.63 -4.91
C LEU A 18 -3.20 1.26 -4.39
N GLY A 19 -2.53 0.58 -3.47
CA GLY A 19 -1.18 0.93 -3.04
C GLY A 19 -0.14 0.91 -4.16
N PHE A 20 -0.28 0.02 -5.15
CA PHE A 20 0.62 0.01 -6.32
C PHE A 20 0.47 1.25 -7.19
N VAL A 21 -0.73 1.86 -7.24
CA VAL A 21 -0.92 3.15 -7.91
C VAL A 21 -0.07 4.22 -7.22
N GLY A 22 -0.02 4.22 -5.90
CA GLY A 22 0.86 5.12 -5.14
C GLY A 22 2.37 4.94 -5.40
N ILE A 23 2.81 3.74 -5.83
CA ILE A 23 4.22 3.50 -6.21
C ILE A 23 4.55 4.20 -7.53
N TYR A 24 3.60 4.28 -8.46
CA TYR A 24 3.78 4.98 -9.74
C TYR A 24 4.01 6.49 -9.53
N GLU A 25 3.51 7.04 -8.42
CA GLU A 25 3.63 8.46 -8.08
C GLU A 25 4.92 8.80 -7.31
N LEU A 26 5.77 7.81 -7.00
CA LEU A 26 7.09 8.05 -6.41
C LEU A 26 7.99 9.01 -7.22
N PRO A 27 8.16 8.87 -8.55
CA PRO A 27 8.91 9.85 -9.36
C PRO A 27 8.30 11.25 -9.28
N VAL A 28 6.97 11.34 -9.25
CA VAL A 28 6.24 12.60 -9.15
C VAL A 28 6.56 13.32 -7.83
N VAL A 29 6.63 12.59 -6.72
CA VAL A 29 7.04 13.17 -5.43
C VAL A 29 8.46 13.71 -5.49
N ILE A 30 9.39 12.99 -6.13
CA ILE A 30 10.78 13.46 -6.31
C ILE A 30 10.81 14.76 -7.12
N ASP A 31 9.96 14.88 -8.15
CA ASP A 31 9.86 16.11 -8.95
C ASP A 31 9.18 17.27 -8.21
N VAL A 32 8.24 17.00 -7.30
CA VAL A 32 7.70 18.01 -6.38
C VAL A 32 8.80 18.55 -5.46
N PHE A 33 9.69 17.68 -4.94
CA PHE A 33 10.83 18.12 -4.13
C PHE A 33 11.82 18.98 -4.93
N LYS A 34 11.89 18.81 -6.25
CA LYS A 34 12.68 19.66 -7.15
C LYS A 34 11.98 20.97 -7.56
N ASN A 35 10.78 21.25 -7.03
CA ASN A 35 9.89 22.35 -7.44
C ASN A 35 9.45 22.32 -8.92
N ASN A 36 9.53 21.16 -9.59
CA ASN A 36 9.05 21.00 -10.96
C ASN A 36 7.54 20.69 -11.03
N GLU A 37 6.94 20.28 -9.91
CA GLU A 37 5.55 19.81 -9.84
C GLU A 37 4.76 20.46 -8.69
N PRO A 38 3.41 20.51 -8.76
CA PRO A 38 2.57 21.09 -7.73
C PRO A 38 2.68 20.34 -6.39
N LYS A 39 2.83 21.08 -5.28
CA LYS A 39 2.91 20.52 -3.92
C LYS A 39 1.70 19.64 -3.53
N TRP A 40 0.56 19.82 -4.19
CA TRP A 40 -0.64 19.02 -3.99
C TRP A 40 -0.47 17.56 -4.41
N LYS A 41 0.45 17.24 -5.32
CA LYS A 41 0.72 15.86 -5.75
C LYS A 41 1.29 14.98 -4.63
N ILE A 42 1.78 15.56 -3.53
CA ILE A 42 2.17 14.79 -2.33
C ILE A 42 0.97 14.02 -1.74
N ILE A 43 -0.27 14.44 -1.99
CA ILE A 43 -1.45 13.71 -1.52
C ILE A 43 -1.62 12.36 -2.20
N GLU A 44 -1.03 12.18 -3.39
CA GLU A 44 -1.02 10.91 -4.10
C GLU A 44 -0.20 9.85 -3.35
N LEU A 45 0.76 10.30 -2.53
CA LEU A 45 1.51 9.45 -1.60
C LEU A 45 0.62 8.80 -0.53
N LEU A 46 -0.57 9.38 -0.26
CA LEU A 46 -1.56 8.79 0.64
C LEU A 46 -2.07 7.45 0.10
N TRP A 47 -1.98 7.22 -1.22
CA TRP A 47 -2.33 5.93 -1.80
C TRP A 47 -1.40 4.80 -1.35
N LEU A 48 -0.14 5.10 -1.01
CA LEU A 48 0.79 4.09 -0.48
C LEU A 48 0.34 3.49 0.85
N LEU A 49 -0.48 4.18 1.66
CA LEU A 49 -0.99 3.60 2.90
C LEU A 49 -1.84 2.35 2.64
N TRP A 50 -2.53 2.31 1.50
CA TRP A 50 -3.34 1.15 1.13
C TRP A 50 -2.49 -0.10 0.86
N PHE A 51 -1.18 0.05 0.56
CA PHE A 51 -0.27 -1.08 0.40
C PHE A 51 -0.18 -1.95 1.64
N SER A 52 -0.40 -1.38 2.84
CA SER A 52 -0.43 -2.15 4.09
C SER A 52 -1.53 -3.23 4.11
N TYR A 53 -2.64 -3.03 3.40
CA TYR A 53 -3.72 -4.02 3.27
C TYR A 53 -3.30 -5.23 2.40
N PHE A 54 -2.22 -5.11 1.64
CA PHE A 54 -1.62 -6.25 0.94
C PHE A 54 -0.88 -7.20 1.89
N ILE A 55 -0.66 -6.82 3.16
CA ILE A 55 0.06 -7.67 4.11
C ILE A 55 -0.95 -8.67 4.72
N PRO A 56 -0.79 -9.99 4.51
CA PRO A 56 -1.70 -10.97 5.07
C PRO A 56 -1.55 -11.01 6.59
N GLU A 57 -2.68 -10.92 7.29
CA GLU A 57 -2.71 -10.95 8.75
C GLU A 57 -2.53 -12.37 9.27
N LYS A 58 -1.89 -12.49 10.44
CA LYS A 58 -1.81 -13.77 11.15
C LYS A 58 -3.22 -14.13 11.62
N LYS A 59 -3.65 -15.37 11.38
CA LYS A 59 -4.89 -15.89 11.98
C LYS A 59 -4.73 -15.79 13.49
N LYS A 60 -5.44 -14.87 14.13
CA LYS A 60 -5.65 -14.89 15.58
C LYS A 60 -6.38 -16.20 15.85
N LYS A 61 -5.73 -17.09 16.60
CA LYS A 61 -6.43 -18.22 17.22
C LYS A 61 -7.32 -17.60 18.29
N GLU A 62 -8.59 -17.38 17.98
CA GLU A 62 -9.62 -17.45 19.03
C GLU A 62 -9.73 -18.90 19.50
#